data_AF-A0A0L1ITF1-F1
#
_entry.id   AF-A0A0L1ITF1-F1
#
_cell.length_a   1.000
_cell.length_b   1.000
_cell.length_c   1.000
_cell.angle_alpha   90.00
_cell.angle_beta   90.00
_cell.angle_gamma   90.00
#
_symmetry.space_group_name_H-M   'P 1'
#
loop_
_entity.id
_entity.type
_entity.pdbx_description
1 polymer ?
#
loop_
_entity_poly.entity_id
_entity_poly.type
_entity_poly.pdbx_seq_one_letter_code
_entity_poly.pdbx_strand_id
1 'polypeptide(L)'
;MTLGLLRKASATPKPESSTADDWFHDPAPGNSWGMGMANKTSETDKLRQKVDQMSEKLDKLLKRDEAYHATSDGVETGQGDTHPEGDGWRPSPNDEGLGQAEEDDGSQDDNYDHSWVDEDEMPALENVTGDLGVRHASTAEESSPERVHVDSSLRDEVALSETNHELDTLRGQVKFLQAKVAGLWYEKHQLARKVKKLEGTEDDSTPARNYFLSSYKLQKLHRVLTMDECEHLLHASTKVPSGDVVADSELYILGDRRDYDVFVDLYGLVPQAVPSLLEDYDIISLIDAHATILATKHKTFTPKFEERFARFIKDLQRAGYTRDPDGEFADEMGILEFRSSYKAFIDALSSEVRDASKTEVTNESEEKQPA
;
A
#
# COMPACT_ATOMS: atom_id res chain seq x y z
N MET A 1 56.58 22.70 33.23
CA MET A 1 55.19 23.17 33.42
C MET A 1 54.30 21.96 33.23
N THR A 2 53.86 21.37 34.32
CA THR A 2 53.23 20.04 34.39
C THR A 2 51.85 20.23 35.02
N LEU A 3 50.81 19.89 34.26
CA LEU A 3 49.41 20.03 34.65
C LEU A 3 49.02 18.96 35.67
N GLY A 4 48.59 19.41 36.86
CA GLY A 4 48.09 18.59 37.95
C GLY A 4 46.64 18.17 37.74
N LEU A 5 46.41 16.86 37.79
CA LEU A 5 45.11 16.20 37.81
C LEU A 5 44.36 16.49 39.12
N LEU A 6 43.18 17.10 39.02
CA LEU A 6 42.25 17.29 40.13
C LEU A 6 41.30 16.07 40.20
N ARG A 7 41.58 15.19 41.17
CA ARG A 7 40.76 14.02 41.50
C ARG A 7 39.64 14.46 42.45
N LYS A 8 38.41 14.59 41.94
CA LYS A 8 37.22 14.87 42.76
C LYS A 8 36.53 13.55 43.08
N ALA A 9 36.48 13.21 44.37
CA ALA A 9 35.78 12.05 44.90
C ALA A 9 34.26 12.34 44.92
N SER A 10 33.46 11.39 44.40
CA SER A 10 32.01 11.35 44.64
C SER A 10 31.67 10.09 45.43
N ALA A 11 30.82 10.31 46.44
CA ALA A 11 30.46 9.40 47.50
C ALA A 11 29.72 8.14 47.01
N THR A 12 29.99 7.04 47.71
CA THR A 12 29.31 5.76 47.63
C THR A 12 28.04 5.78 48.51
N PRO A 13 26.83 5.56 47.98
CA PRO A 13 25.69 5.22 48.82
C PRO A 13 25.66 3.72 49.13
N LYS A 14 25.37 3.40 50.40
CA LYS A 14 25.07 2.05 50.90
C LYS A 14 23.77 1.52 50.27
N PRO A 15 23.65 0.20 50.05
CA PRO A 15 22.36 -0.41 49.74
C PRO A 15 21.58 -0.66 51.04
N GLU A 16 20.46 0.04 51.22
CA GLU A 16 19.47 -0.29 52.24
C GLU A 16 18.45 -1.26 51.67
N SER A 17 18.31 -2.39 52.35
CA SER A 17 17.29 -3.40 52.12
C SER A 17 15.93 -2.88 52.57
N SER A 18 14.91 -2.98 51.71
CA SER A 18 13.51 -2.87 52.12
C SER A 18 12.67 -3.90 51.39
N THR A 19 12.39 -5.00 52.09
CA THR A 19 11.25 -5.89 51.91
C THR A 19 9.96 -5.15 52.27
N ALA A 20 9.09 -4.96 51.29
CA ALA A 20 7.64 -4.82 51.42
C ALA A 20 7.09 -5.01 49.99
N ASP A 21 6.67 -6.22 49.64
CA ASP A 21 5.32 -6.75 49.85
C ASP A 21 4.28 -6.08 48.93
N ASP A 22 3.92 -6.87 47.91
CA ASP A 22 2.53 -7.28 47.68
C ASP A 22 1.56 -6.23 47.12
N TRP A 23 1.65 -5.94 45.81
CA TRP A 23 0.57 -5.21 45.11
C TRP A 23 0.39 -5.46 43.61
N PHE A 24 0.65 -6.67 43.11
CA PHE A 24 0.28 -7.03 41.74
C PHE A 24 -0.22 -8.46 41.62
N HIS A 25 -1.44 -8.73 42.11
CA HIS A 25 -2.22 -9.88 41.64
C HIS A 25 -3.72 -9.56 41.68
N ASP A 26 -4.22 -8.93 40.62
CA ASP A 26 -5.59 -9.17 40.18
C ASP A 26 -5.56 -10.06 38.93
N PRO A 27 -6.25 -11.21 38.93
CA PRO A 27 -6.33 -12.09 37.78
C PRO A 27 -7.25 -11.48 36.72
N ALA A 28 -6.75 -11.41 35.49
CA ALA A 28 -7.57 -11.03 34.33
C ALA A 28 -8.80 -11.94 34.21
N PRO A 29 -9.98 -11.39 33.86
CA PRO A 29 -11.20 -12.18 33.67
C PRO A 29 -11.01 -13.14 32.49
N GLY A 30 -11.39 -14.40 32.74
CA GLY A 30 -11.11 -15.53 31.89
C GLY A 30 -11.65 -15.43 30.47
N ASN A 31 -10.75 -15.51 29.50
CA ASN A 31 -11.06 -15.88 28.13
C ASN A 31 -10.95 -17.40 27.99
N SER A 32 -12.08 -18.06 28.18
CA SER A 32 -12.30 -19.48 27.88
C SER A 32 -12.20 -19.74 26.38
N TRP A 33 -10.98 -20.00 25.88
CA TRP A 33 -10.71 -20.55 24.55
C TRP A 33 -10.20 -22.01 24.60
N GLY A 34 -10.39 -22.66 25.75
CA GLY A 34 -9.89 -24.00 26.02
C GLY A 34 -10.91 -25.09 25.74
N MET A 35 -11.46 -25.22 24.54
CA MET A 35 -12.09 -26.47 24.06
C MET A 35 -12.29 -26.41 22.55
N GLY A 36 -11.49 -27.17 21.78
CA GLY A 36 -11.73 -27.32 20.33
C GLY A 36 -10.52 -27.62 19.44
N MET A 37 -9.42 -28.19 19.96
CA MET A 37 -8.21 -28.48 19.16
C MET A 37 -8.06 -29.97 18.77
N ALA A 38 -9.15 -30.74 18.70
CA ALA A 38 -9.08 -32.16 18.36
C ALA A 38 -9.27 -32.47 16.85
N ASN A 39 -9.78 -31.53 16.03
CA ASN A 39 -10.11 -31.80 14.62
C ASN A 39 -9.25 -31.07 13.58
N LYS A 40 -8.39 -30.11 13.98
CA LYS A 40 -7.59 -29.29 13.04
C LYS A 40 -6.42 -30.03 12.40
N THR A 41 -5.94 -31.11 13.01
CA THR A 41 -4.84 -31.93 12.47
C THR A 41 -5.24 -32.61 11.15
N SER A 42 -6.52 -32.99 10.99
CA SER A 42 -6.99 -33.66 9.78
C SER A 42 -6.95 -32.78 8.53
N GLU A 43 -7.22 -31.48 8.65
CA GLU A 43 -7.17 -30.57 7.49
C GLU A 43 -5.74 -30.24 7.09
N THR A 44 -4.84 -30.05 8.06
CA THR A 44 -3.43 -29.85 7.79
C THR A 44 -2.79 -31.07 7.12
N ASP A 45 -3.18 -32.28 7.51
CA ASP A 45 -2.68 -33.51 6.91
C ASP A 45 -3.19 -33.71 5.47
N LYS A 46 -4.46 -33.35 5.20
CA LYS A 46 -5.01 -33.35 3.83
C LYS A 46 -4.29 -32.35 2.92
N LEU A 47 -3.97 -31.16 3.43
CA LEU A 47 -3.18 -30.17 2.71
C LEU A 47 -1.77 -30.70 2.40
N ARG A 48 -1.12 -31.32 3.38
CA ARG A 48 0.21 -31.94 3.21
C ARG A 48 0.19 -33.02 2.13
N GLN A 49 -0.79 -33.92 2.18
CA GLN A 49 -0.97 -34.97 1.18
C GLN A 49 -1.19 -34.40 -0.24
N LYS A 50 -1.93 -33.30 -0.36
CA LYS A 50 -2.18 -32.65 -1.66
C LYS A 50 -0.92 -31.99 -2.21
N VAL A 51 -0.08 -31.40 -1.35
CA VAL A 51 1.23 -30.86 -1.74
C VAL A 51 2.14 -31.96 -2.25
N ASP A 52 2.21 -33.10 -1.56
CA ASP A 52 3.02 -34.25 -1.98
C ASP A 52 2.55 -34.81 -3.34
N GLN A 53 1.24 -34.91 -3.56
CA GLN A 53 0.68 -35.34 -4.85
C GLN A 53 1.00 -34.37 -6.00
N MET A 54 0.99 -33.05 -5.74
CA MET A 54 1.36 -32.07 -6.75
C MET A 54 2.85 -32.12 -7.07
N SER A 55 3.70 -32.30 -6.05
CA SER A 55 5.16 -32.46 -6.24
C SER A 55 5.47 -33.68 -7.10
N GLU A 56 4.82 -34.82 -6.85
CA GLU A 56 5.01 -36.04 -7.65
C GLU A 56 4.55 -35.86 -9.11
N LYS A 57 3.47 -35.10 -9.34
CA LYS A 57 3.03 -34.76 -10.70
C LYS A 57 4.03 -33.87 -11.42
N LEU A 58 4.64 -32.91 -10.72
CA LEU A 58 5.65 -32.01 -11.28
C LEU A 58 6.89 -32.80 -11.73
N ASP A 59 7.38 -33.71 -10.88
CA ASP A 59 8.52 -34.58 -11.20
C ASP A 59 8.25 -35.46 -12.42
N LYS A 60 7.01 -35.95 -12.58
CA LYS A 60 6.61 -36.73 -13.75
C LYS A 60 6.59 -35.92 -15.04
N LEU A 61 6.19 -34.64 -14.97
CA LEU A 61 6.23 -33.74 -16.12
C LEU A 61 7.68 -33.42 -16.50
N LEU A 62 8.53 -33.11 -15.52
CA LEU A 62 9.94 -32.80 -15.75
C LEU A 62 10.67 -33.97 -16.46
N LYS A 63 10.45 -35.20 -15.99
CA LYS A 63 10.99 -36.41 -16.64
C LYS A 63 10.47 -36.63 -18.06
N ARG A 64 9.25 -36.18 -18.35
CA ARG A 64 8.67 -36.32 -19.69
C ARG A 64 9.37 -35.37 -20.67
N ASP A 65 9.64 -34.15 -20.26
CA ASP A 65 10.33 -33.15 -21.08
C ASP A 65 11.79 -33.53 -21.34
N GLU A 66 12.49 -34.09 -20.34
CA GLU A 66 13.84 -34.64 -20.54
C GLU A 66 13.86 -35.77 -21.60
N ALA A 67 12.84 -36.63 -21.60
CA ALA A 67 12.71 -37.70 -22.60
C ALA A 67 12.41 -37.18 -24.02
N TYR A 68 11.71 -36.05 -24.14
CA TYR A 68 11.46 -35.42 -25.44
C TYR A 68 12.76 -34.88 -26.06
N HIS A 69 13.61 -34.23 -25.26
CA HIS A 69 14.86 -33.67 -25.75
C HIS A 69 15.90 -34.75 -26.11
N ALA A 70 15.94 -35.87 -25.40
CA ALA A 70 16.87 -36.98 -25.69
C ALA A 70 16.63 -37.67 -27.05
N THR A 71 15.47 -37.45 -27.69
CA THR A 71 15.14 -38.04 -29.00
C THR A 71 15.37 -37.10 -30.18
N SER A 72 15.74 -35.83 -29.93
CA SER A 72 15.90 -34.81 -30.98
C SER A 72 17.32 -34.68 -31.55
N ASP A 73 18.32 -35.35 -30.98
CA ASP A 73 19.74 -35.25 -31.39
C ASP A 73 20.10 -36.17 -32.59
N GLY A 74 19.19 -36.31 -33.56
CA GLY A 74 19.27 -37.35 -34.58
C GLY A 74 19.12 -36.90 -36.03
N VAL A 75 19.31 -35.62 -36.38
CA VAL A 75 19.39 -35.19 -37.79
C VAL A 75 20.40 -34.04 -37.94
N GLU A 76 21.69 -34.38 -37.93
CA GLU A 76 22.73 -33.56 -38.55
C GLU A 76 22.66 -33.76 -40.08
N THR A 77 21.90 -32.91 -40.77
CA THR A 77 22.16 -32.65 -42.20
C THR A 77 22.89 -31.33 -42.31
N GLY A 78 24.21 -31.45 -42.46
CA GLY A 78 25.08 -30.31 -42.74
C GLY A 78 24.73 -29.65 -44.07
N GLN A 79 24.51 -28.34 -44.02
CA GLN A 79 24.80 -27.43 -45.13
C GLN A 79 25.54 -26.24 -44.53
N GLY A 80 26.85 -26.21 -44.80
CA GLY A 80 27.70 -25.10 -44.45
C GLY A 80 27.44 -23.93 -45.38
N ASP A 81 26.83 -22.88 -44.85
CA ASP A 81 26.80 -21.58 -45.50
C ASP A 81 27.92 -20.71 -44.93
N THR A 82 28.84 -20.42 -45.83
CA THR A 82 30.04 -19.61 -45.62
C THR A 82 29.62 -18.14 -45.68
N HIS A 83 29.48 -17.48 -44.53
CA HIS A 83 29.33 -16.03 -44.49
C HIS A 83 30.71 -15.36 -44.55
N PRO A 84 30.94 -14.42 -45.49
CA PRO A 84 32.19 -13.68 -45.56
C PRO A 84 32.26 -12.65 -44.42
N GLU A 85 33.45 -12.57 -43.83
CA GLU A 85 33.88 -11.55 -42.89
C GLU A 85 33.63 -10.15 -43.48
N GLY A 86 32.72 -9.40 -42.84
CA GLY A 86 32.43 -8.00 -43.15
C GLY A 86 33.29 -7.09 -42.29
N ASP A 87 34.11 -6.31 -42.97
CA ASP A 87 35.13 -5.42 -42.45
C ASP A 87 34.64 -4.34 -41.47
N GLY A 88 35.41 -4.16 -40.40
CA GLY A 88 35.98 -2.86 -39.99
C GLY A 88 35.04 -1.67 -39.76
N TRP A 89 34.57 -1.50 -38.53
CA TRP A 89 34.22 -0.17 -38.01
C TRP A 89 35.48 0.55 -37.53
N ARG A 90 35.92 1.57 -38.28
CA ARG A 90 36.94 2.53 -37.86
C ARG A 90 36.38 3.46 -36.78
N PRO A 91 37.18 3.89 -35.79
CA PRO A 91 36.83 5.01 -34.94
C PRO A 91 37.05 6.32 -35.71
N SER A 92 36.05 7.20 -35.70
CA SER A 92 36.21 8.60 -36.12
C SER A 92 37.00 9.37 -35.06
N PRO A 93 38.15 9.98 -35.39
CA PRO A 93 38.83 10.92 -34.52
C PRO A 93 38.47 12.33 -34.98
N ASN A 94 37.60 13.02 -34.23
CA ASN A 94 37.44 14.47 -34.22
C ASN A 94 36.30 14.82 -33.27
N ASP A 95 36.61 15.10 -32.00
CA ASP A 95 35.96 16.21 -31.29
C ASP A 95 36.79 16.60 -30.06
N GLU A 96 37.90 17.31 -30.29
CA GLU A 96 38.48 18.20 -29.29
C GLU A 96 38.00 19.62 -29.64
N GLY A 97 37.15 20.20 -28.78
CA GLY A 97 36.49 21.47 -29.02
C GLY A 97 36.05 22.17 -27.74
N LEU A 98 37.02 22.85 -27.14
CA LEU A 98 36.99 23.80 -26.02
C LEU A 98 35.74 24.71 -25.89
N GLY A 99 35.40 25.05 -24.64
CA GLY A 99 34.61 26.23 -24.21
C GLY A 99 33.71 25.88 -23.03
N GLN A 100 34.04 26.16 -21.76
CA GLN A 100 34.07 27.46 -21.06
C GLN A 100 32.87 28.37 -21.33
N ALA A 101 32.39 28.96 -20.23
CA ALA A 101 31.27 29.91 -20.06
C ALA A 101 29.90 29.21 -19.92
N GLU A 102 28.99 29.62 -19.04
CA GLU A 102 28.94 30.74 -18.10
C GLU A 102 27.83 30.41 -17.08
N GLU A 103 27.90 31.05 -15.92
CA GLU A 103 26.85 31.04 -14.90
C GLU A 103 25.60 31.70 -15.48
N ASP A 104 24.49 30.96 -15.58
CA ASP A 104 23.18 31.53 -15.96
C ASP A 104 22.26 31.55 -14.74
N ASP A 105 22.34 32.68 -14.04
CA ASP A 105 21.36 33.22 -13.11
C ASP A 105 20.18 33.75 -13.95
N GLY A 106 19.10 32.96 -13.98
CA GLY A 106 17.89 33.26 -14.73
C GLY A 106 16.65 32.99 -13.89
N SER A 107 16.40 33.85 -12.91
CA SER A 107 15.10 33.97 -12.25
C SER A 107 14.10 34.62 -13.23
N GLN A 108 13.15 33.86 -13.77
CA GLN A 108 11.97 34.43 -14.40
C GLN A 108 10.69 33.75 -13.90
N ASP A 109 10.04 34.48 -13.00
CA ASP A 109 8.61 34.41 -12.72
C ASP A 109 7.83 34.74 -14.00
N ASP A 110 7.23 33.73 -14.62
CA ASP A 110 6.17 33.95 -15.61
C ASP A 110 4.84 33.43 -15.07
N ASN A 111 4.15 34.40 -14.49
CA ASN A 111 2.73 34.55 -14.23
C ASN A 111 1.85 33.84 -15.28
N TYR A 112 1.37 32.64 -14.95
CA TYR A 112 0.39 31.89 -15.75
C TYR A 112 -1.04 32.31 -15.34
N ASP A 113 -1.54 33.37 -15.96
CA ASP A 113 -2.91 33.85 -15.80
C ASP A 113 -3.84 33.06 -16.73
N HIS A 114 -4.43 31.98 -16.21
CA HIS A 114 -5.48 31.23 -16.90
C HIS A 114 -6.83 31.93 -16.73
N SER A 115 -7.10 32.89 -17.61
CA SER A 115 -8.43 33.40 -17.91
C SER A 115 -9.30 32.29 -18.50
N TRP A 116 -10.03 31.56 -17.65
CA TRP A 116 -11.13 30.70 -18.08
C TRP A 116 -12.33 31.57 -18.44
N VAL A 117 -12.61 31.62 -19.73
CA VAL A 117 -13.79 32.23 -20.31
C VAL A 117 -14.99 31.33 -19.97
N ASP A 118 -16.03 31.95 -19.39
CA ASP A 118 -17.36 31.38 -19.23
C ASP A 118 -17.95 31.06 -20.60
N GLU A 119 -18.17 29.77 -20.91
CA GLU A 119 -19.05 29.39 -22.02
C GLU A 119 -19.99 28.23 -21.60
N ASP A 120 -21.28 28.59 -21.62
CA ASP A 120 -22.41 27.84 -22.15
C ASP A 120 -23.07 26.74 -21.30
N GLU A 121 -24.01 27.21 -20.49
CA GLU A 121 -25.45 26.90 -20.57
C GLU A 121 -25.83 25.58 -21.28
N MET A 122 -25.82 24.49 -20.50
CA MET A 122 -26.40 23.21 -20.91
C MET A 122 -27.93 23.25 -20.81
N PRO A 123 -28.68 22.78 -21.82
CA PRO A 123 -30.14 22.82 -21.83
C PRO A 123 -30.76 21.86 -20.81
N ALA A 124 -31.85 22.33 -20.18
CA ALA A 124 -32.67 21.57 -19.26
C ALA A 124 -33.30 20.35 -19.96
N LEU A 125 -33.01 19.14 -19.44
CA LEU A 125 -33.71 17.93 -19.83
C LEU A 125 -35.06 17.87 -19.11
N GLU A 126 -36.13 18.07 -19.86
CA GLU A 126 -37.51 17.80 -19.43
C GLU A 126 -37.68 16.30 -19.13
N ASN A 127 -38.04 16.01 -17.88
CA ASN A 127 -38.41 14.67 -17.43
C ASN A 127 -39.77 14.27 -18.01
N VAL A 128 -39.77 13.34 -18.97
CA VAL A 128 -40.98 12.65 -19.44
C VAL A 128 -41.35 11.58 -18.41
N THR A 129 -42.29 11.92 -17.52
CA THR A 129 -43.03 10.97 -16.69
C THR A 129 -43.94 10.10 -17.56
N GLY A 130 -43.47 8.89 -17.87
CA GLY A 130 -44.26 7.82 -18.48
C GLY A 130 -45.03 7.03 -17.43
N ASP A 131 -46.28 7.41 -17.24
CA ASP A 131 -47.35 6.64 -16.60
C ASP A 131 -47.66 5.37 -17.42
N LEU A 132 -47.48 4.20 -16.80
CA LEU A 132 -48.12 2.96 -17.26
C LEU A 132 -48.71 2.22 -16.06
N GLY A 133 -49.86 2.72 -15.62
CA GLY A 133 -50.87 1.90 -14.98
C GLY A 133 -51.37 0.81 -15.93
N VAL A 134 -51.18 -0.46 -15.54
CA VAL A 134 -51.96 -1.58 -16.09
C VAL A 134 -52.56 -2.38 -14.94
N ARG A 135 -53.83 -2.09 -14.71
CA ARG A 135 -54.79 -2.93 -13.98
C ARG A 135 -55.14 -4.15 -14.85
N HIS A 136 -54.97 -5.35 -14.31
CA HIS A 136 -55.82 -6.50 -14.64
C HIS A 136 -56.13 -7.22 -13.32
N ALA A 137 -57.31 -6.99 -12.74
CA ALA A 137 -58.55 -7.71 -13.04
C ALA A 137 -58.44 -9.19 -12.64
N SER A 138 -58.73 -9.43 -11.35
CA SER A 138 -58.95 -10.75 -10.79
C SER A 138 -60.21 -11.39 -11.40
N THR A 139 -60.02 -12.47 -12.15
CA THR A 139 -61.09 -13.43 -12.44
C THR A 139 -60.76 -14.74 -11.72
N ALA A 140 -61.55 -15.00 -10.69
CA ALA A 140 -61.67 -16.29 -10.06
C ALA A 140 -62.41 -17.22 -11.02
N GLU A 141 -61.81 -18.36 -11.37
CA GLU A 141 -62.56 -19.57 -11.67
C GLU A 141 -61.87 -20.76 -11.00
N GLU A 142 -62.64 -21.40 -10.13
CA GLU A 142 -62.43 -22.76 -9.65
C GLU A 142 -62.45 -23.71 -10.85
N SER A 143 -61.44 -24.55 -11.00
CA SER A 143 -61.64 -25.98 -11.29
C SER A 143 -60.32 -26.74 -11.44
N SER A 144 -60.36 -27.96 -10.90
CA SER A 144 -59.52 -29.12 -11.25
C SER A 144 -58.25 -29.37 -10.42
N PRO A 145 -58.19 -30.52 -9.70
CA PRO A 145 -56.95 -31.02 -9.12
C PRO A 145 -56.19 -31.76 -10.22
N GLU A 146 -55.44 -31.03 -11.03
CA GLU A 146 -54.64 -31.60 -12.11
C GLU A 146 -53.22 -31.90 -11.63
N ARG A 147 -52.97 -33.21 -11.53
CA ARG A 147 -51.71 -33.94 -11.37
C ARG A 147 -50.43 -33.10 -11.35
N VAL A 148 -49.86 -33.08 -10.16
CA VAL A 148 -48.49 -32.67 -9.80
C VAL A 148 -47.47 -33.17 -10.84
N HIS A 149 -47.02 -32.28 -11.72
CA HIS A 149 -45.83 -32.48 -12.55
C HIS A 149 -44.59 -32.16 -11.70
N VAL A 150 -44.04 -33.18 -11.05
CA VAL A 150 -42.85 -33.09 -10.17
C VAL A 150 -41.53 -33.03 -10.98
N ASP A 151 -41.58 -33.09 -12.32
CA ASP A 151 -40.40 -33.42 -13.13
C ASP A 151 -39.69 -32.21 -13.78
N SER A 152 -40.20 -30.98 -13.60
CA SER A 152 -39.55 -29.76 -14.14
C SER A 152 -38.57 -29.11 -13.17
N SER A 153 -38.56 -29.49 -11.89
CA SER A 153 -37.71 -28.87 -10.86
C SER A 153 -36.23 -29.29 -10.93
N LEU A 154 -35.92 -30.44 -11.56
CA LEU A 154 -34.56 -30.99 -11.60
C LEU A 154 -33.68 -30.39 -12.72
N ARG A 155 -34.26 -29.73 -13.73
CA ARG A 155 -33.47 -29.15 -14.84
C ARG A 155 -32.81 -27.81 -14.47
N ASP A 156 -33.48 -26.99 -13.67
CA ASP A 156 -32.92 -25.70 -13.26
C ASP A 156 -31.76 -25.86 -12.26
N GLU A 157 -31.77 -26.92 -11.46
CA GLU A 157 -30.70 -27.20 -10.48
C GLU A 157 -29.38 -27.62 -11.17
N VAL A 158 -29.46 -28.33 -12.30
CA VAL A 158 -28.28 -28.72 -13.09
C VAL A 158 -27.65 -27.49 -13.75
N ALA A 159 -28.45 -26.59 -14.32
CA ALA A 159 -27.95 -25.36 -14.95
C ALA A 159 -27.21 -24.45 -13.95
N LEU A 160 -27.71 -24.33 -12.71
CA LEU A 160 -27.04 -23.56 -11.65
C LEU A 160 -25.70 -24.16 -11.23
N SER A 161 -25.56 -25.49 -11.28
CA SER A 161 -24.31 -26.16 -10.90
C SER A 161 -23.19 -25.93 -11.92
N GLU A 162 -23.51 -25.89 -13.21
CA GLU A 162 -22.57 -25.61 -14.29
C GLU A 162 -22.06 -24.18 -14.22
N THR A 163 -22.95 -23.20 -14.02
CA THR A 163 -22.56 -21.79 -13.89
C THR A 163 -21.67 -21.52 -12.67
N ASN A 164 -21.92 -22.20 -11.55
CA ASN A 164 -21.08 -22.05 -10.35
C ASN A 164 -19.67 -22.61 -10.56
N HIS A 165 -19.53 -23.70 -11.32
CA HIS A 165 -18.23 -24.27 -11.65
C HIS A 165 -17.40 -23.33 -12.54
N GLU A 166 -18.03 -22.69 -13.52
CA GLU A 166 -17.38 -21.68 -14.37
C GLU A 166 -16.93 -20.46 -13.55
N LEU A 167 -17.77 -19.96 -12.65
CA LEU A 167 -17.42 -18.84 -11.75
C LEU A 167 -16.22 -19.17 -10.85
N ASP A 168 -16.16 -20.37 -10.29
CA ASP A 168 -15.03 -20.81 -9.47
C ASP A 168 -13.74 -20.95 -10.30
N THR A 169 -13.87 -21.42 -11.54
CA THR A 169 -12.76 -21.51 -12.49
C THR A 169 -12.21 -20.12 -12.84
N LEU A 170 -13.08 -19.18 -13.19
CA LEU A 170 -12.72 -17.78 -13.45
C LEU A 170 -12.08 -17.13 -12.23
N ARG A 171 -12.65 -17.32 -11.03
CA ARG A 171 -12.07 -16.82 -9.78
C ARG A 171 -10.66 -17.37 -9.55
N GLY A 172 -10.42 -18.64 -9.87
CA GLY A 172 -9.10 -19.25 -9.81
C GLY A 172 -8.10 -18.59 -10.77
N GLN A 173 -8.52 -18.33 -12.01
CA GLN A 173 -7.70 -17.67 -13.02
C GLN A 173 -7.36 -16.22 -12.64
N VAL A 174 -8.33 -15.46 -12.12
CA VAL A 174 -8.11 -14.09 -11.62
C VAL A 174 -7.05 -14.08 -10.53
N LYS A 175 -7.14 -14.98 -9.54
CA LYS A 175 -6.13 -15.09 -8.48
C LYS A 175 -4.75 -15.45 -9.02
N PHE A 176 -4.67 -16.35 -9.99
CA PHE A 176 -3.40 -16.73 -10.62
C PHE A 176 -2.77 -15.57 -11.40
N LEU A 177 -3.57 -14.83 -12.18
CA LEU A 177 -3.11 -13.66 -12.91
C LEU A 177 -2.67 -12.54 -11.95
N GLN A 178 -3.42 -12.29 -10.88
CA GLN A 178 -3.02 -11.32 -9.84
C GLN A 178 -1.65 -11.67 -9.23
N ALA A 179 -1.41 -12.94 -8.90
CA ALA A 179 -0.12 -13.39 -8.41
C ALA A 179 1.00 -13.19 -9.45
N LYS A 180 0.72 -13.46 -10.73
CA LYS A 180 1.69 -13.26 -11.83
C LYS A 180 2.01 -11.78 -12.05
N VAL A 181 1.00 -10.90 -12.02
CA VAL A 181 1.18 -9.44 -12.13
C VAL A 181 2.01 -8.92 -10.97
N ALA A 182 1.76 -9.37 -9.74
CA ALA A 182 2.57 -9.02 -8.58
C ALA A 182 4.04 -9.48 -8.74
N GLY A 183 4.26 -10.69 -9.25
CA GLY A 183 5.61 -11.20 -9.55
C GLY A 183 6.37 -10.38 -10.60
N LEU A 184 5.71 -10.03 -11.71
CA LEU A 184 6.30 -9.19 -12.76
C LEU A 184 6.59 -7.77 -12.27
N TRP A 185 5.72 -7.20 -11.44
CA TRP A 185 5.96 -5.91 -10.79
C TRP A 185 7.22 -5.94 -9.93
N TYR A 186 7.39 -6.98 -9.12
CA TYR A 186 8.58 -7.19 -8.31
C TYR A 186 9.86 -7.29 -9.17
N GLU A 187 9.85 -8.10 -10.23
CA GLU A 187 10.99 -8.23 -11.15
C GLU A 187 11.35 -6.91 -11.84
N LYS A 188 10.34 -6.18 -12.34
CA LYS A 188 10.52 -4.86 -12.95
C LYS A 188 11.19 -3.88 -11.98
N HIS A 189 10.78 -3.88 -10.71
CA HIS A 189 11.37 -2.99 -9.69
C HIS A 189 12.80 -3.39 -9.34
N GLN A 190 13.07 -4.68 -9.20
CA GLN A 190 14.43 -5.18 -8.98
C GLN A 190 15.36 -4.78 -10.13
N LEU A 191 14.86 -4.83 -11.37
CA LEU A 191 15.61 -4.38 -12.53
C LEU A 191 15.83 -2.87 -12.53
N ALA A 192 14.80 -2.07 -12.24
CA ALA A 192 14.91 -0.62 -12.13
C ALA A 192 15.94 -0.20 -11.06
N ARG A 193 15.94 -0.86 -9.90
CA ARG A 193 16.94 -0.65 -8.84
C ARG A 193 18.36 -0.98 -9.32
N LYS A 194 18.54 -2.10 -10.02
CA LYS A 194 19.84 -2.48 -10.59
C LYS A 194 20.32 -1.48 -11.63
N VAL A 195 19.42 -1.00 -12.49
CA VAL A 195 19.72 0.04 -13.49
C VAL A 195 20.18 1.32 -12.79
N LYS A 196 19.41 1.81 -11.81
CA LYS A 196 19.76 3.00 -11.03
C LYS A 196 21.11 2.87 -10.30
N LYS A 197 21.36 1.70 -9.72
CA LYS A 197 22.64 1.37 -9.08
C LYS A 197 23.81 1.34 -10.07
N LEU A 198 23.61 0.78 -11.26
CA LEU A 198 24.62 0.74 -12.32
C LEU A 198 24.89 2.12 -12.92
N GLU A 199 23.86 2.96 -12.99
CA GLU A 199 23.95 4.35 -13.43
C GLU A 199 24.63 5.27 -12.39
N GLY A 200 24.85 4.77 -11.16
CA GLY A 200 25.42 5.57 -10.07
C GLY A 200 24.50 6.69 -9.58
N THR A 201 23.22 6.63 -9.96
CA THR A 201 22.16 7.57 -9.59
C THR A 201 21.31 7.04 -8.43
N GLU A 202 21.83 6.07 -7.66
CA GLU A 202 21.14 5.49 -6.51
C GLU A 202 20.78 6.63 -5.56
N ASP A 203 19.49 6.99 -5.51
CA ASP A 203 19.04 8.06 -4.65
C ASP A 203 19.31 7.61 -3.21
N ASP A 204 20.08 8.40 -2.49
CA ASP A 204 20.33 8.28 -1.04
C ASP A 204 19.04 8.44 -0.20
N SER A 205 17.86 8.37 -0.81
CA SER A 205 16.56 8.50 -0.17
C SER A 205 16.22 7.29 0.70
N THR A 206 16.74 6.08 0.40
CA THR A 206 16.41 4.85 1.15
C THR A 206 16.77 4.93 2.65
N PRO A 207 17.97 5.37 3.06
CA PRO A 207 18.27 5.63 4.46
C PRO A 207 17.33 6.65 5.12
N ALA A 208 16.99 7.73 4.40
CA ALA A 208 16.08 8.76 4.91
C ALA A 208 14.66 8.22 5.12
N ARG A 209 14.14 7.40 4.19
CA ARG A 209 12.83 6.75 4.34
C ARG A 209 12.79 5.78 5.53
N ASN A 210 13.81 4.93 5.66
CA ASN A 210 13.93 4.02 6.80
C ASN A 210 14.02 4.76 8.14
N TYR A 211 14.71 5.90 8.18
CA TYR A 211 14.75 6.78 9.34
C TYR A 211 13.36 7.30 9.71
N PHE A 212 12.61 7.83 8.73
CA PHE A 212 11.27 8.36 8.94
C PHE A 212 10.35 7.33 9.59
N LEU A 213 10.30 6.13 9.01
CA LEU A 213 9.46 5.04 9.51
C LEU A 213 9.92 4.50 10.88
N SER A 214 11.24 4.34 11.09
CA SER A 214 11.79 3.87 12.37
C SER A 214 11.58 4.89 13.49
N SER A 215 11.70 6.18 13.17
CA SER A 215 11.41 7.28 14.09
C SER A 215 9.94 7.28 14.49
N TYR A 216 9.02 7.12 13.53
CA TYR A 216 7.59 7.00 13.80
C TYR A 216 7.27 5.80 14.72
N LYS A 217 7.78 4.61 14.37
CA LYS A 217 7.63 3.38 15.15
C LYS A 217 8.09 3.54 16.60
N LEU A 218 9.24 4.15 16.81
CA LEU A 218 9.79 4.37 18.15
C LEU A 218 9.00 5.43 18.93
N GLN A 219 8.71 6.56 18.30
CA GLN A 219 8.22 7.76 19.00
C GLN A 219 6.71 7.78 19.18
N LYS A 220 5.96 7.23 18.23
CA LYS A 220 4.49 7.27 18.23
C LYS A 220 3.88 5.94 18.62
N LEU A 221 4.47 4.82 18.19
CA LEU A 221 3.96 3.48 18.52
C LEU A 221 4.61 2.88 19.77
N HIS A 222 5.67 3.51 20.29
CA HIS A 222 6.44 3.02 21.44
C HIS A 222 6.90 1.56 21.30
N ARG A 223 7.22 1.14 20.07
CA ARG A 223 7.69 -0.22 19.77
C ARG A 223 9.21 -0.30 19.79
N VAL A 224 9.71 -1.47 20.14
CA VAL A 224 11.16 -1.76 20.13
C VAL A 224 11.66 -1.81 18.69
N LEU A 225 12.83 -1.20 18.47
CA LEU A 225 13.53 -1.23 17.19
C LEU A 225 14.47 -2.42 17.08
N THR A 226 14.66 -2.92 15.87
CA THR A 226 15.73 -3.88 15.55
C THR A 226 17.09 -3.18 15.54
N MET A 227 18.18 -3.96 15.51
CA MET A 227 19.53 -3.38 15.42
C MET A 227 19.70 -2.59 14.11
N ASP A 228 19.23 -3.13 12.99
CA ASP A 228 19.28 -2.48 11.68
C ASP A 228 18.48 -1.16 11.67
N GLU A 229 17.31 -1.14 12.32
CA GLU A 229 16.51 0.09 12.49
C GLU A 229 17.21 1.13 13.36
N CYS A 230 17.94 0.70 14.39
CA CYS A 230 18.77 1.60 15.19
C CYS A 230 19.91 2.21 14.37
N GLU A 231 20.52 1.44 13.45
CA GLU A 231 21.58 1.93 12.57
C GLU A 231 21.06 3.03 11.63
N HIS A 232 19.87 2.85 11.05
CA HIS A 232 19.21 3.90 10.25
C HIS A 232 19.01 5.21 11.03
N LEU A 233 18.70 5.12 12.33
CA LEU A 233 18.56 6.30 13.19
C LEU A 233 19.86 7.07 13.42
N LEU A 234 21.00 6.38 13.41
CA LEU A 234 22.31 6.99 13.66
C LEU A 234 22.89 7.69 12.42
N HIS A 235 22.59 7.18 11.23
CA HIS A 235 23.21 7.62 9.98
C HIS A 235 22.36 8.62 9.18
N ALA A 236 21.11 8.85 9.54
CA ALA A 236 20.26 9.77 8.82
C ALA A 236 20.69 11.23 8.98
N SER A 237 20.68 11.97 7.87
CA SER A 237 20.85 13.42 7.88
C SER A 237 19.78 14.09 8.76
N THR A 238 20.08 15.26 9.31
CA THR A 238 19.19 16.01 10.21
C THR A 238 17.89 16.50 9.56
N LYS A 239 17.72 16.37 8.24
CA LYS A 239 16.49 16.78 7.57
C LYS A 239 15.42 15.72 7.79
N VAL A 240 14.42 16.05 8.61
CA VAL A 240 13.26 15.19 8.86
C VAL A 240 12.51 15.00 7.53
N PRO A 241 12.42 13.78 6.99
CA PRO A 241 11.66 13.52 5.78
C PRO A 241 10.16 13.73 6.05
N SER A 242 9.43 14.22 5.05
CA SER A 242 7.96 14.17 5.04
C SER A 242 7.48 12.74 4.77
N GLY A 243 6.19 12.47 4.97
CA GLY A 243 5.54 11.29 4.40
C GLY A 243 5.80 11.21 2.88
N ASP A 244 5.94 9.97 2.40
CA ASP A 244 6.06 9.62 0.98
C ASP A 244 5.59 8.16 0.88
N VAL A 245 4.28 8.00 0.70
CA VAL A 245 3.59 6.72 0.70
C VAL A 245 4.10 5.83 -0.42
N VAL A 246 4.49 6.41 -1.56
CA VAL A 246 5.01 5.68 -2.71
C VAL A 246 6.38 5.11 -2.36
N ALA A 247 7.35 5.95 -2.01
CA ALA A 247 8.70 5.50 -1.67
C ALA A 247 8.72 4.56 -0.47
N ASP A 248 7.89 4.82 0.55
CA ASP A 248 7.79 3.93 1.70
C ASP A 248 7.18 2.58 1.33
N SER A 249 6.15 2.55 0.46
CA SER A 249 5.53 1.29 0.04
C SER A 249 6.52 0.37 -0.68
N GLU A 250 7.41 0.95 -1.49
CA GLU A 250 8.45 0.21 -2.19
C GLU A 250 9.36 -0.56 -1.23
N LEU A 251 9.71 0.01 -0.07
CA LEU A 251 10.53 -0.68 0.93
C LEU A 251 9.89 -1.98 1.40
N TYR A 252 8.56 -2.03 1.51
CA TYR A 252 7.83 -3.23 1.93
C TYR A 252 7.57 -4.20 0.77
N ILE A 253 7.30 -3.67 -0.42
CA ILE A 253 7.10 -4.47 -1.64
C ILE A 253 8.40 -5.20 -2.01
N LEU A 254 9.54 -4.54 -1.83
CA LEU A 254 10.86 -5.07 -2.14
C LEU A 254 11.45 -5.92 -1.01
N GLY A 255 10.78 -5.94 0.15
CA GLY A 255 11.14 -6.79 1.29
C GLY A 255 12.28 -6.22 2.16
N ASP A 256 12.65 -4.96 1.96
CA ASP A 256 13.62 -4.23 2.79
C ASP A 256 13.05 -3.96 4.18
N ARG A 257 11.72 -3.83 4.31
CA ARG A 257 10.99 -3.80 5.60
C ARG A 257 9.90 -4.87 5.65
N ARG A 258 9.58 -5.32 6.87
CA ARG A 258 8.62 -6.42 7.13
C ARG A 258 7.59 -6.12 8.22
N ASP A 259 7.67 -4.97 8.87
CA ASP A 259 6.72 -4.49 9.87
C ASP A 259 5.56 -3.74 9.20
N TYR A 260 4.79 -4.48 8.39
CA TYR A 260 3.67 -3.96 7.58
C TYR A 260 2.63 -3.19 8.41
N ASP A 261 2.48 -3.54 9.68
CA ASP A 261 1.59 -2.88 10.63
C ASP A 261 1.97 -1.42 10.86
N VAL A 262 3.26 -1.06 10.80
CA VAL A 262 3.71 0.34 10.89
C VAL A 262 3.27 1.15 9.67
N PHE A 263 3.35 0.57 8.47
CA PHE A 263 2.90 1.22 7.25
C PHE A 263 1.38 1.44 7.25
N VAL A 264 0.62 0.40 7.61
CA VAL A 264 -0.85 0.47 7.66
C VAL A 264 -1.31 1.50 8.69
N ASP A 265 -0.67 1.57 9.85
CA ASP A 265 -1.02 2.57 10.87
C ASP A 265 -0.75 4.00 10.39
N LEU A 266 0.38 4.21 9.70
CA LEU A 266 0.79 5.54 9.24
C LEU A 266 -0.03 6.06 8.04
N TYR A 267 -0.32 5.18 7.09
CA TYR A 267 -0.92 5.54 5.79
C TYR A 267 -2.37 5.07 5.63
N GLY A 268 -2.88 4.22 6.51
CA GLY A 268 -4.22 3.60 6.38
C GLY A 268 -4.30 2.57 5.24
N LEU A 269 -3.21 2.33 4.51
CA LEU A 269 -3.16 1.51 3.32
C LEU A 269 -2.26 0.29 3.49
N VAL A 270 -2.52 -0.74 2.70
CA VAL A 270 -1.60 -1.86 2.53
C VAL A 270 -0.59 -1.49 1.45
N PRO A 271 0.73 -1.74 1.60
CA PRO A 271 1.74 -1.31 0.63
C PRO A 271 1.42 -1.70 -0.81
N GLN A 272 0.87 -2.90 -1.01
CA GLN A 272 0.53 -3.44 -2.33
C GLN A 272 -0.61 -2.70 -3.04
N ALA A 273 -1.39 -1.87 -2.32
CA ALA A 273 -2.46 -1.06 -2.91
C ALA A 273 -1.95 0.29 -3.44
N VAL A 274 -0.77 0.76 -3.01
CA VAL A 274 -0.22 2.06 -3.39
C VAL A 274 0.05 2.20 -4.89
N PRO A 275 0.54 1.19 -5.62
CA PRO A 275 0.71 1.31 -7.07
C PRO A 275 -0.57 1.66 -7.85
N SER A 276 -1.74 1.30 -7.33
CA SER A 276 -3.04 1.64 -7.93
C SER A 276 -3.39 3.13 -7.79
N LEU A 277 -2.75 3.84 -6.86
CA LEU A 277 -2.99 5.26 -6.58
C LEU A 277 -2.04 6.19 -7.36
N LEU A 278 -1.09 5.66 -8.13
CA LEU A 278 -0.06 6.45 -8.81
C LEU A 278 -0.62 7.44 -9.84
N GLU A 279 -1.87 7.25 -10.27
CA GLU A 279 -2.55 8.15 -11.21
C GLU A 279 -3.19 9.37 -10.51
N ASP A 280 -3.39 9.31 -9.19
CA ASP A 280 -4.10 10.33 -8.40
C ASP A 280 -3.16 11.05 -7.42
N TYR A 281 -2.33 11.97 -7.96
CA TYR A 281 -1.36 12.75 -7.17
C TYR A 281 -1.97 13.52 -5.99
N ASP A 282 -3.21 14.00 -6.13
CA ASP A 282 -3.90 14.71 -5.05
C ASP A 282 -4.19 13.80 -3.85
N ILE A 283 -4.55 12.54 -4.11
CA ILE A 283 -4.80 11.53 -3.09
C ILE A 283 -3.48 11.18 -2.37
N ILE A 284 -2.40 10.98 -3.14
CA ILE A 284 -1.05 10.72 -2.61
C ILE A 284 -0.62 11.88 -1.69
N SER A 285 -0.74 13.12 -2.16
CA SER A 285 -0.36 14.31 -1.39
C SER A 285 -1.10 14.42 -0.06
N LEU A 286 -2.40 14.09 -0.02
CA LEU A 286 -3.18 14.09 1.22
C LEU A 286 -2.75 13.01 2.20
N ILE A 287 -2.45 11.81 1.69
CA ILE A 287 -1.95 10.69 2.49
C ILE A 287 -0.56 11.02 3.07
N ASP A 288 0.31 11.64 2.27
CA ASP A 288 1.64 12.09 2.71
C ASP A 288 1.55 13.21 3.76
N ALA A 289 0.61 14.15 3.58
CA ALA A 289 0.34 15.20 4.56
C ALA A 289 -0.12 14.60 5.89
N HIS A 290 -1.04 13.62 5.86
CA HIS A 290 -1.47 12.88 7.05
C HIS A 290 -0.30 12.21 7.78
N ALA A 291 0.49 11.40 7.06
CA ALA A 291 1.64 10.70 7.62
C ALA A 291 2.67 11.66 8.21
N THR A 292 2.91 12.80 7.55
CA THR A 292 3.80 13.85 8.06
C THR A 292 3.30 14.42 9.39
N ILE A 293 1.99 14.67 9.50
CA ILE A 293 1.35 15.20 10.73
C ILE A 293 1.40 14.17 11.86
N LEU A 294 1.18 12.89 11.56
CA LEU A 294 1.28 11.83 12.56
C LEU A 294 2.71 11.67 13.08
N ALA A 295 3.70 11.68 12.18
CA ALA A 295 5.10 11.43 12.52
C ALA A 295 5.77 12.61 13.23
N THR A 296 5.36 13.85 12.94
CA THR A 296 6.01 15.02 13.54
C THR A 296 5.69 15.20 15.02
N LYS A 297 6.67 15.72 15.78
CA LYS A 297 6.49 16.15 17.19
C LYS A 297 5.94 17.57 17.31
N HIS A 298 6.01 18.34 16.22
CA HIS A 298 5.71 19.78 16.24
C HIS A 298 4.27 20.11 15.91
N LYS A 299 3.44 19.10 15.61
CA LYS A 299 2.02 19.28 15.34
C LYS A 299 1.20 18.49 16.35
N THR A 300 0.07 19.07 16.70
CA THR A 300 -0.99 18.43 17.47
C THR A 300 -2.25 18.44 16.63
N PHE A 301 -3.10 17.43 16.81
CA PHE A 301 -4.36 17.32 16.08
C PHE A 301 -5.46 16.81 17.01
N THR A 302 -6.71 17.07 16.64
CA THR A 302 -7.86 16.58 17.41
C THR A 302 -8.26 15.16 16.97
N PRO A 303 -9.00 14.40 17.79
CA PRO A 303 -9.49 13.08 17.38
C PRO A 303 -10.35 13.08 16.11
N LYS A 304 -10.99 14.22 15.78
CA LYS A 304 -11.77 14.37 14.54
C LYS A 304 -10.89 14.27 13.30
N PHE A 305 -9.64 14.72 13.37
CA PHE A 305 -8.71 14.62 12.25
C PHE A 305 -8.52 13.16 11.82
N GLU A 306 -8.21 12.27 12.77
CA GLU A 306 -8.05 10.84 12.50
C GLU A 306 -9.35 10.17 12.08
N GLU A 307 -10.49 10.53 12.69
CA GLU A 307 -11.81 10.01 12.27
C GLU A 307 -12.11 10.33 10.79
N ARG A 308 -11.80 11.56 10.37
CA ARG A 308 -11.99 11.99 8.97
C ARG A 308 -11.03 11.28 8.03
N PHE A 309 -9.77 11.09 8.43
CA PHE A 309 -8.81 10.33 7.65
C PHE A 309 -9.24 8.87 7.48
N ALA A 310 -9.63 8.20 8.58
CA ALA A 310 -10.08 6.81 8.54
C ALA A 310 -11.31 6.63 7.65
N ARG A 311 -12.25 7.58 7.69
CA ARG A 311 -13.41 7.58 6.79
C ARG A 311 -13.00 7.78 5.33
N PHE A 312 -12.11 8.74 5.06
CA PHE A 312 -11.56 8.97 3.72
C PHE A 312 -10.91 7.71 3.14
N ILE A 313 -10.02 7.05 3.90
CA ILE A 313 -9.38 5.80 3.46
C ILE A 313 -10.43 4.72 3.21
N LYS A 314 -11.40 4.53 4.11
CA LYS A 314 -12.45 3.52 3.93
C LYS A 314 -13.26 3.75 2.65
N ASP A 315 -13.62 5.00 2.35
CA ASP A 315 -14.40 5.33 1.16
C ASP A 315 -13.54 5.21 -0.11
N LEU A 316 -12.24 5.55 -0.04
CA LEU A 316 -11.26 5.31 -1.12
C LEU A 316 -11.14 3.81 -1.45
N GLN A 317 -11.07 2.96 -0.42
CA GLN A 317 -11.04 1.49 -0.58
C GLN A 317 -12.31 0.96 -1.24
N ARG A 318 -13.48 1.48 -0.82
CA ARG A 318 -14.78 1.10 -1.40
C ARG A 318 -14.93 1.56 -2.86
N ALA A 319 -14.33 2.69 -3.22
CA ALA A 319 -14.30 3.19 -4.59
C ALA A 319 -13.35 2.39 -5.51
N GLY A 320 -12.56 1.46 -4.98
CA GLY A 320 -11.73 0.54 -5.77
C GLY A 320 -10.27 0.97 -5.96
N TYR A 321 -9.80 2.01 -5.26
CA TYR A 321 -8.48 2.64 -5.45
C TYR A 321 -8.17 3.19 -6.84
N THR A 322 -8.89 2.77 -7.89
CA THR A 322 -8.69 3.21 -9.27
C THR A 322 -9.85 4.05 -9.75
N ARG A 323 -9.51 5.07 -10.52
CA ARG A 323 -10.42 5.70 -11.47
C ARG A 323 -10.38 4.89 -12.76
N ASP A 324 -10.97 3.68 -12.77
CA ASP A 324 -11.02 2.87 -13.99
C ASP A 324 -11.59 3.73 -15.15
N PRO A 325 -10.80 4.00 -16.21
CA PRO A 325 -11.26 4.83 -17.33
C PRO A 325 -12.44 4.20 -18.07
N ASP A 326 -12.56 2.86 -17.99
CA ASP A 326 -13.54 2.04 -18.71
C ASP A 326 -14.78 1.67 -17.89
N GLY A 327 -14.92 2.22 -16.67
CA GLY A 327 -16.24 2.49 -16.07
C GLY A 327 -17.17 1.30 -15.85
N GLU A 328 -16.71 0.19 -15.25
CA GLU A 328 -17.63 -0.80 -14.66
C GLU A 328 -17.86 -0.46 -13.18
N PHE A 329 -18.53 0.67 -12.99
CA PHE A 329 -19.23 1.19 -11.81
C PHE A 329 -18.73 0.71 -10.44
N ALA A 330 -17.77 1.45 -9.87
CA ALA A 330 -17.99 1.85 -8.49
C ALA A 330 -19.40 2.44 -8.43
N ASP A 331 -20.28 1.87 -7.60
CA ASP A 331 -21.63 2.39 -7.35
C ASP A 331 -21.57 3.92 -7.30
N GLU A 332 -22.39 4.62 -8.08
CA GLU A 332 -22.40 6.09 -8.16
C GLU A 332 -22.48 6.72 -6.75
N MET A 333 -23.16 6.01 -5.83
CA MET A 333 -23.20 6.33 -4.41
C MET A 333 -21.82 6.27 -3.73
N GLY A 334 -20.99 5.28 -4.04
CA GLY A 334 -19.61 5.16 -3.56
C GLY A 334 -18.72 6.31 -4.01
N ILE A 335 -18.86 6.79 -5.26
CA ILE A 335 -18.11 7.94 -5.77
C ILE A 335 -18.52 9.23 -5.02
N LEU A 336 -19.82 9.41 -4.76
CA LEU A 336 -20.31 10.57 -4.01
C LEU A 336 -19.83 10.56 -2.54
N GLU A 337 -19.87 9.40 -1.90
CA GLU A 337 -19.36 9.23 -0.53
C GLU A 337 -17.85 9.54 -0.46
N PHE A 338 -17.07 9.02 -1.40
CA PHE A 338 -15.64 9.29 -1.50
C PHE A 338 -15.34 10.79 -1.68
N ARG A 339 -16.03 11.47 -2.60
CA ARG A 339 -15.86 12.92 -2.78
C ARG A 339 -16.19 13.69 -1.51
N SER A 340 -17.23 13.27 -0.79
CA SER A 340 -17.62 13.90 0.47
C SER A 340 -16.57 13.70 1.57
N SER A 341 -16.00 12.51 1.72
CA SER A 341 -14.99 12.26 2.75
C SER A 341 -13.63 12.84 2.40
N TYR A 342 -13.25 12.84 1.12
CA TYR A 342 -12.09 13.57 0.59
C TYR A 342 -12.14 15.05 0.99
N LYS A 343 -13.24 15.75 0.68
CA LYS A 343 -13.41 17.16 1.04
C LYS A 343 -13.38 17.38 2.55
N ALA A 344 -14.09 16.54 3.31
CA ALA A 344 -14.12 16.65 4.76
C ALA A 344 -12.73 16.45 5.40
N PHE A 345 -11.87 15.62 4.79
CA PHE A 345 -10.50 15.44 5.26
C PHE A 345 -9.60 16.65 4.95
N ILE A 346 -9.74 17.25 3.76
CA ILE A 346 -9.08 18.54 3.45
C ILE A 346 -9.45 19.63 4.45
N ASP A 347 -10.74 19.76 4.76
CA ASP A 347 -11.22 20.75 5.73
C ASP A 347 -10.63 20.47 7.13
N ALA A 348 -10.48 19.19 7.50
CA ALA A 348 -9.88 18.77 8.77
C ALA A 348 -8.37 19.08 8.85
N LEU A 349 -7.62 18.94 7.74
CA LEU A 349 -6.21 19.33 7.68
C LEU A 349 -6.01 20.81 8.05
N SER A 350 -6.95 21.67 7.65
CA SER A 350 -6.87 23.11 7.89
C SER A 350 -7.38 23.52 9.27
N SER A 351 -8.38 22.81 9.81
CA SER A 351 -9.11 23.24 11.02
C SER A 351 -8.73 22.48 12.29
N GLU A 352 -8.30 21.23 12.17
CA GLU A 352 -8.08 20.32 13.30
C GLU A 352 -6.60 20.13 13.64
N VAL A 353 -5.67 20.69 12.86
CA VAL A 353 -4.21 20.56 13.04
C VAL A 353 -3.63 21.89 13.51
N ARG A 354 -2.76 21.86 14.52
CA ARG A 354 -2.12 23.06 15.11
C ARG A 354 -0.63 22.83 15.36
N ASP A 355 0.16 23.89 15.19
CA ASP A 355 1.58 23.88 15.57
C ASP A 355 1.73 23.93 17.10
N ALA A 356 2.48 22.99 17.65
CA ALA A 356 2.71 22.83 19.08
C ALA A 356 3.49 24.02 19.71
N SER A 357 4.28 24.73 18.91
CA SER A 357 5.08 25.89 19.36
C SER A 357 4.24 27.14 19.65
N LYS A 358 2.98 27.20 19.20
CA LYS A 358 2.15 28.40 19.34
C LYS A 358 1.42 28.48 20.68
N THR A 359 1.42 27.41 21.47
CA THR A 359 0.67 27.30 22.73
C THR A 359 1.45 27.71 23.99
N GLU A 360 2.78 27.85 23.94
CA GLU A 360 3.57 28.18 25.14
C GLU A 360 3.63 29.70 25.45
N VAL A 361 3.44 30.57 24.47
CA VAL A 361 3.67 32.02 24.66
C VAL A 361 2.49 32.74 25.32
N THR A 362 1.30 32.15 25.38
CA THR A 362 0.09 32.85 25.88
C THR A 362 -0.20 32.67 27.37
N ASN A 363 0.53 31.80 28.08
CA ASN A 363 0.27 31.53 29.51
C ASN A 363 1.19 32.25 30.50
N GLU A 364 2.20 33.01 30.05
CA GLU A 364 3.16 33.69 30.95
C GLU A 364 2.84 35.17 31.24
N SER A 365 1.78 35.76 30.66
CA SER A 365 1.51 37.20 30.80
C SER A 365 0.47 37.59 31.87
N GLU A 366 -0.10 36.65 32.62
CA GLU A 366 -1.14 36.94 33.63
C GLU A 366 -0.68 36.82 35.10
N GLU A 367 0.60 36.62 35.39
CA GLU A 367 1.06 36.52 36.77
C GLU A 367 1.76 37.80 37.30
N LYS A 368 0.99 38.53 38.11
CA LYS A 368 1.38 39.48 39.19
C LYS A 368 1.72 40.94 38.81
N GLN A 369 0.69 41.79 38.91
CA GLN A 369 0.86 43.07 39.60
C GLN A 369 0.75 42.85 41.13
N PRO A 370 1.80 43.15 41.92
CA PRO A 370 1.68 43.18 43.37
C PRO A 370 1.01 44.50 43.83
N ALA A 371 0.09 44.36 44.80
CA ALA A 371 -0.57 45.44 45.51
C ALA A 371 0.28 45.97 46.68
#